data_AF-A0A2V8KY12-F1
#
_entry.id   AF-A0A2V8KY12-F1
#
_cell.length_a   1.000
_cell.length_b   1.000
_cell.length_c   1.000
_cell.angle_alpha   90.00
_cell.angle_beta   90.00
_cell.angle_gamma   90.00
#
_symmetry.space_group_name_H-M   'P 1'
#
loop_
_entity.id
_entity.type
_entity.pdbx_description
1 polymer ?
#
loop_
_entity_poly.entity_id
_entity_poly.type
_entity_poly.pdbx_seq_one_letter_code
_entity_poly.pdbx_strand_id
1 'polypeptide(L)'
;MFNVRFFMILFVVATPSFGQDAGWIGVRVADQPDRGVLIRAVEPNSAAAKAGLKSEDVIVTFDKQDVIGVVQFARLVRETPVGRAVEVKVQRDNREETFQVTTERAPKTPVGIDLSDLRDRIMRQMPDIRPSISVSQYGIRVDSLTPQLREFFGVGANEGVLVASVETDSAAAKAGLKAGDVITAVDAKRISTPQDFSHEMRSAGSTVTLTIVRDKQEREIQIEGVARRPTGPRRERINSSEVNVL
;
A
#
# COMPACT_ATOMS: atom_id res chain seq x y z
N MET A 1 63.22 -22.24 -23.17
CA MET A 1 61.87 -22.40 -23.71
C MET A 1 60.91 -22.34 -22.54
N PHE A 2 60.36 -21.16 -22.24
CA PHE A 2 59.65 -20.87 -20.98
C PHE A 2 58.16 -21.17 -21.12
N ASN A 3 57.64 -21.99 -20.21
CA ASN A 3 56.22 -22.28 -20.04
C ASN A 3 55.49 -21.06 -19.47
N VAL A 4 54.49 -20.53 -20.18
CA VAL A 4 53.61 -19.49 -19.66
C VAL A 4 52.28 -20.15 -19.29
N ARG A 5 52.03 -20.27 -17.97
CA ARG A 5 50.73 -20.69 -17.42
C ARG A 5 49.70 -19.60 -17.69
N PHE A 6 48.61 -19.97 -18.34
CA PHE A 6 47.42 -19.14 -18.53
C PHE A 6 46.76 -18.88 -17.17
N PHE A 7 46.89 -17.66 -16.64
CA PHE A 7 46.08 -17.19 -15.52
C PHE A 7 44.76 -16.65 -16.08
N MET A 8 43.69 -17.44 -15.98
CA MET A 8 42.34 -16.97 -16.24
C MET A 8 41.88 -16.14 -15.05
N ILE A 9 42.06 -14.82 -15.13
CA ILE A 9 41.49 -13.89 -14.15
C ILE A 9 39.99 -13.76 -14.48
N LEU A 10 39.18 -14.48 -13.71
CA LEU A 10 37.73 -14.33 -13.72
C LEU A 10 37.40 -12.96 -13.10
N PHE A 11 37.21 -11.94 -13.92
CA PHE A 11 36.52 -10.72 -13.48
C PHE A 11 35.05 -11.09 -13.23
N VAL A 12 34.71 -11.34 -11.96
CA VAL A 12 33.32 -11.23 -11.52
C VAL A 12 33.00 -9.74 -11.52
N VAL A 13 32.54 -9.22 -12.66
CA VAL A 13 31.82 -7.95 -12.67
C VAL A 13 30.52 -8.25 -11.92
N ALA A 14 30.47 -7.87 -10.65
CA ALA A 14 29.24 -7.89 -9.89
C ALA A 14 28.24 -7.03 -10.67
N THR A 15 27.30 -7.68 -11.35
CA THR A 15 26.13 -7.04 -11.91
C THR A 15 25.46 -6.28 -10.76
N PRO A 16 25.29 -4.95 -10.83
CA PRO A 16 24.52 -4.26 -9.81
C PRO A 16 23.12 -4.87 -9.82
N SER A 17 22.80 -5.63 -8.77
CA SER A 17 21.46 -6.11 -8.51
C SER A 17 20.58 -4.89 -8.26
N PHE A 18 20.00 -4.36 -9.32
CA PHE A 18 18.96 -3.35 -9.22
C PHE A 18 17.71 -4.02 -8.61
N GLY A 19 17.60 -3.97 -7.27
CA GLY A 19 16.49 -4.57 -6.54
C GLY A 19 16.60 -4.42 -5.01
N GLN A 20 15.49 -4.00 -4.40
CA GLN A 20 15.10 -4.13 -2.97
C GLN A 20 15.98 -3.57 -1.84
N ASP A 21 17.23 -3.17 -2.11
CA ASP A 21 18.18 -2.64 -1.10
C ASP A 21 18.67 -1.22 -1.43
N ALA A 22 17.90 -0.45 -2.19
CA ALA A 22 18.25 0.94 -2.50
C ALA A 22 18.18 1.82 -1.23
N GLY A 23 19.20 2.67 -1.06
CA GLY A 23 19.24 3.65 0.00
C GLY A 23 18.06 4.62 -0.07
N TRP A 24 17.58 5.01 1.11
CA TRP A 24 16.49 5.95 1.30
C TRP A 24 16.74 6.80 2.53
N ILE A 25 16.45 8.09 2.45
CA ILE A 25 16.63 9.01 3.58
C ILE A 25 15.34 9.70 4.05
N GLY A 26 14.22 9.49 3.36
CA GLY A 26 12.90 10.04 3.75
C GLY A 26 12.73 11.54 3.58
N VAL A 27 13.12 12.06 2.41
CA VAL A 27 12.86 13.45 2.02
C VAL A 27 12.01 13.52 0.75
N ARG A 28 11.12 14.50 0.68
CA ARG A 28 10.48 14.94 -0.57
C ARG A 28 11.19 16.19 -1.05
N VAL A 29 11.67 16.15 -2.28
CA VAL A 29 12.47 17.24 -2.84
C VAL A 29 11.85 17.82 -4.10
N ALA A 30 12.21 19.07 -4.39
CA ALA A 30 11.91 19.76 -5.64
C ALA A 30 13.19 20.38 -6.20
N ASP A 31 13.26 20.55 -7.53
CA ASP A 31 14.37 21.27 -8.15
C ASP A 31 14.38 22.73 -7.70
N GLN A 32 15.60 23.27 -7.58
CA GLN A 32 15.82 24.70 -7.35
C GLN A 32 16.51 25.30 -8.59
N PRO A 33 16.18 26.55 -9.01
CA PRO A 33 16.69 27.09 -10.27
C PRO A 33 18.22 27.21 -10.37
N ASP A 34 18.91 27.47 -9.26
CA ASP A 34 20.34 27.77 -9.28
C ASP A 34 21.21 26.53 -9.05
N ARG A 35 21.02 25.84 -7.91
CA ARG A 35 21.73 24.61 -7.54
C ARG A 35 21.00 23.90 -6.40
N GLY A 36 21.24 22.60 -6.25
CA GLY A 36 20.71 21.83 -5.15
C GLY A 36 19.27 21.39 -5.34
N VAL A 37 18.73 20.80 -4.28
CA VAL A 37 17.32 20.38 -4.22
C VAL A 37 16.68 20.86 -2.94
N LEU A 38 15.52 21.49 -3.07
CA LEU A 38 14.76 22.01 -1.94
C LEU A 38 14.01 20.86 -1.24
N ILE A 39 14.21 20.69 0.06
CA ILE A 39 13.44 19.78 0.89
C ILE A 39 12.05 20.39 1.11
N ARG A 40 11.04 19.84 0.45
CA ARG A 40 9.63 20.22 0.63
C ARG A 40 9.02 19.60 1.88
N ALA A 41 9.47 18.40 2.22
CA ALA A 41 9.03 17.70 3.42
C ALA A 41 10.08 16.69 3.87
N VAL A 42 10.13 16.47 5.18
CA VAL A 42 10.90 15.41 5.81
C VAL A 42 9.92 14.43 6.41
N GLU A 43 10.06 13.14 6.10
CA GLU A 43 9.16 12.12 6.62
C GLU A 43 9.43 11.88 8.12
N PRO A 44 8.38 11.80 8.97
CA PRO A 44 8.54 11.46 10.37
C PRO A 44 9.28 10.13 10.55
N ASN A 45 10.15 10.05 11.57
CA ASN A 45 10.94 8.85 11.90
C ASN A 45 11.93 8.37 10.82
N SER A 46 12.13 9.11 9.74
CA SER A 46 13.12 8.82 8.69
C SER A 46 14.56 9.11 9.13
N ALA A 47 15.53 8.63 8.35
CA ALA A 47 16.94 8.99 8.51
C ALA A 47 17.17 10.51 8.50
N ALA A 48 16.54 11.24 7.59
CA ALA A 48 16.64 12.70 7.49
C ALA A 48 16.08 13.39 8.74
N ALA A 49 14.93 12.94 9.26
CA ALA A 49 14.35 13.48 10.49
C ALA A 49 15.28 13.24 11.70
N LYS A 50 15.82 12.02 11.84
CA LYS A 50 16.76 11.67 12.92
C LYS A 50 18.05 12.49 12.84
N ALA A 51 18.50 12.82 11.64
CA ALA A 51 19.67 13.64 11.40
C ALA A 51 19.42 15.15 11.63
N GLY A 52 18.16 15.59 11.71
CA GLY A 52 17.82 17.01 11.92
C GLY A 52 17.72 17.85 10.64
N LEU A 53 17.56 17.20 9.48
CA LEU A 53 17.13 17.88 8.26
C LEU A 53 15.69 18.38 8.43
N LYS A 54 15.38 19.51 7.79
CA LYS A 54 14.10 20.21 7.92
C LYS A 54 13.54 20.56 6.54
N SER A 55 12.24 20.80 6.49
CA SER A 55 11.62 21.47 5.33
C SER A 55 12.27 22.84 5.15
N GLU A 56 12.33 23.30 3.90
CA GLU A 56 12.99 24.53 3.44
C GLU A 56 14.53 24.49 3.41
N ASP A 57 15.16 23.42 3.88
CA ASP A 57 16.58 23.18 3.63
C ASP A 57 16.81 22.97 2.13
N VAL A 58 17.88 23.54 1.59
CA VAL A 58 18.36 23.23 0.24
C VAL A 58 19.56 22.30 0.34
N ILE A 59 19.45 21.06 -0.12
CA ILE A 59 20.58 20.14 -0.19
C ILE A 59 21.50 20.57 -1.33
N VAL A 60 22.74 20.90 -0.99
CA VAL A 60 23.76 21.33 -1.96
C VAL A 60 24.81 20.26 -2.22
N THR A 61 25.09 19.38 -1.25
CA THR A 61 25.97 18.22 -1.45
C THR A 61 25.45 16.97 -0.74
N PHE A 62 25.73 15.81 -1.32
CA PHE A 62 25.41 14.50 -0.76
C PHE A 62 26.60 13.55 -0.97
N ASP A 63 27.11 12.95 0.11
CA ASP A 63 28.35 12.14 0.13
C ASP A 63 29.53 12.85 -0.58
N LYS A 64 29.70 14.15 -0.31
CA LYS A 64 30.72 15.05 -0.91
C LYS A 64 30.56 15.28 -2.43
N GLN A 65 29.46 14.84 -3.02
CA GLN A 65 29.12 15.11 -4.42
C GLN A 65 28.14 16.27 -4.51
N ASP A 66 28.37 17.18 -5.45
CA ASP A 66 27.47 18.30 -5.70
C ASP A 66 26.13 17.81 -6.24
N VAL A 67 25.07 18.37 -5.67
CA VAL A 67 23.69 18.08 -6.06
C VAL A 67 23.20 19.19 -6.99
N ILE A 68 22.92 18.83 -8.25
CA ILE A 68 22.50 19.78 -9.29
C ILE A 68 20.98 19.75 -9.48
N GLY A 69 20.33 18.61 -9.17
CA GLY A 69 18.88 18.49 -9.31
C GLY A 69 18.33 17.16 -8.80
N VAL A 70 17.01 17.04 -8.82
CA VAL A 70 16.26 15.95 -8.19
C VAL A 70 16.63 14.57 -8.75
N VAL A 71 16.80 14.45 -10.06
CA VAL A 71 17.14 13.16 -10.70
C VAL A 71 18.52 12.67 -10.25
N GLN A 72 19.52 13.57 -10.26
CA GLN A 72 20.86 13.23 -9.81
C GLN A 72 20.85 12.88 -8.32
N PHE A 73 20.21 13.70 -7.49
CA PHE A 73 20.10 13.46 -6.06
C PHE A 73 19.45 12.10 -5.74
N ALA A 74 18.32 11.78 -6.39
CA ALA A 74 17.63 10.52 -6.20
C ALA A 74 18.52 9.32 -6.59
N ARG A 75 19.34 9.46 -7.65
CA ARG A 75 20.33 8.44 -8.02
C ARG A 75 21.38 8.26 -6.92
N LEU A 76 21.99 9.35 -6.44
CA LEU A 76 23.02 9.30 -5.38
C LEU A 76 22.51 8.58 -4.12
N VAL A 77 21.29 8.92 -3.69
CA VAL A 77 20.66 8.29 -2.53
C VAL A 77 20.45 6.79 -2.76
N ARG A 78 19.94 6.40 -3.94
CA ARG A 78 19.64 5.00 -4.28
C ARG A 78 20.89 4.13 -4.46
N GLU A 79 21.98 4.72 -4.93
CA GLU A 79 23.27 4.06 -5.12
C GLU A 79 24.04 3.89 -3.81
N THR A 80 23.63 4.60 -2.75
CA THR A 80 24.23 4.48 -1.43
C THR A 80 23.72 3.20 -0.73
N PRO A 81 24.60 2.31 -0.24
CA PRO A 81 24.20 1.11 0.49
C PRO A 81 23.44 1.44 1.78
N VAL A 82 22.35 0.71 2.04
CA VAL A 82 21.58 0.82 3.29
C VAL A 82 22.50 0.64 4.51
N GLY A 83 22.32 1.49 5.51
CA GLY A 83 23.09 1.51 6.76
C GLY A 83 24.37 2.34 6.67
N ARG A 84 24.73 2.87 5.51
CA ARG A 84 25.88 3.77 5.37
C ARG A 84 25.52 5.18 5.85
N ALA A 85 26.35 5.73 6.73
CA ALA A 85 26.34 7.15 7.09
C ALA A 85 26.98 7.98 5.97
N VAL A 86 26.25 8.99 5.49
CA VAL A 86 26.70 9.92 4.46
C VAL A 86 26.58 11.36 4.95
N GLU A 87 27.52 12.18 4.51
CA GLU A 87 27.52 13.62 4.77
C GLU A 87 26.54 14.31 3.82
N VAL A 88 25.60 15.06 4.38
CA VAL A 88 24.63 15.87 3.62
C VAL A 88 24.82 17.32 4.03
N LYS A 89 25.25 18.15 3.09
CA LYS A 89 25.36 19.59 3.31
C LYS A 89 24.12 20.28 2.78
N VAL A 90 23.55 21.16 3.59
CA VAL A 90 22.39 21.96 3.23
C VAL A 90 22.65 23.44 3.43
N GLN A 91 21.89 24.26 2.73
CA GLN A 91 21.75 25.68 2.99
C GLN A 91 20.42 25.92 3.74
N ARG A 92 20.51 26.43 4.97
CA ARG A 92 19.40 26.78 5.86
C ARG A 92 19.57 28.23 6.31
N ASP A 93 18.55 29.07 6.11
CA ASP A 93 18.61 30.50 6.45
C ASP A 93 19.88 31.21 5.92
N ASN A 94 20.27 30.90 4.67
CA ASN A 94 21.50 31.36 4.01
C ASN A 94 22.84 30.97 4.68
N ARG A 95 22.83 29.94 5.54
CA ARG A 95 24.04 29.36 6.15
C ARG A 95 24.20 27.91 5.70
N GLU A 96 25.45 27.47 5.53
CA GLU A 96 25.73 26.06 5.26
C GLU A 96 25.76 25.28 6.58
N GLU A 97 24.96 24.22 6.66
CA GLU A 97 24.96 23.25 7.75
C GLU A 97 25.25 21.85 7.20
N THR A 98 25.93 21.02 8.00
CA THR A 98 26.33 19.66 7.59
C THR A 98 25.74 18.64 8.53
N PHE A 99 25.12 17.61 7.97
CA PHE A 99 24.41 16.56 8.69
C PHE A 99 24.96 15.19 8.32
N GLN A 100 25.06 14.30 9.31
CA GLN A 100 25.34 12.89 9.10
C GLN A 100 24.02 12.13 8.98
N VAL A 101 23.74 11.56 7.81
CA VAL A 101 22.50 10.85 7.53
C VAL A 101 22.82 9.40 7.25
N THR A 102 22.29 8.49 8.07
CA THR A 102 22.44 7.04 7.84
C THR A 102 21.31 6.56 6.93
N THR A 103 21.65 6.12 5.72
CA THR A 103 20.65 5.62 4.77
C THR A 103 19.90 4.41 5.33
N GLU A 104 18.61 4.34 5.07
CA GLU A 104 17.72 3.28 5.51
C GLU A 104 17.12 2.56 4.28
N ARG A 105 16.47 1.43 4.52
CA ARG A 105 15.72 0.73 3.47
C ARG A 105 14.43 1.50 3.20
N ALA A 106 14.12 1.79 1.94
CA ALA A 106 12.85 2.40 1.58
C ALA A 106 11.66 1.53 2.08
N PRO A 107 10.63 2.12 2.72
CA PRO A 107 9.46 1.37 3.14
C PRO A 107 8.73 0.76 1.92
N LYS A 108 8.24 -0.49 2.08
CA LYS A 108 7.55 -1.24 1.00
C LYS A 108 6.19 -0.68 0.64
N THR A 109 5.55 0.01 1.58
CA THR A 109 4.38 0.84 1.34
C THR A 109 4.87 2.26 1.05
N PRO A 110 4.54 2.84 -0.11
CA PRO A 110 4.74 4.27 -0.25
C PRO A 110 3.89 4.98 0.80
N VAL A 111 4.37 6.16 1.19
CA VAL A 111 3.60 7.31 1.66
C VAL A 111 3.82 7.69 3.13
N GLY A 112 4.52 8.82 3.31
CA GLY A 112 4.41 9.76 4.44
C GLY A 112 3.02 10.40 4.55
N ILE A 113 2.01 9.54 4.68
CA ILE A 113 0.76 9.84 5.33
C ILE A 113 0.94 9.06 6.63
N ASP A 114 1.21 9.78 7.71
CA ASP A 114 0.86 9.23 9.00
C ASP A 114 -0.66 9.01 8.95
N LEU A 115 -1.04 7.75 8.69
CA LEU A 115 -2.42 7.34 8.56
C LEU A 115 -3.17 7.61 9.86
N SER A 116 -2.49 7.81 10.99
CA SER A 116 -3.10 8.25 12.25
C SER A 116 -3.43 9.74 12.17
N ASP A 117 -2.47 10.61 11.84
CA ASP A 117 -2.69 12.06 11.82
C ASP A 117 -3.64 12.49 10.70
N LEU A 118 -3.52 11.90 9.51
CA LEU A 118 -4.46 12.16 8.42
C LEU A 118 -5.85 11.60 8.77
N ARG A 119 -5.94 10.40 9.36
CA ARG A 119 -7.21 9.86 9.86
C ARG A 119 -7.81 10.76 10.92
N ASP A 120 -7.03 11.25 11.87
CA ASP A 120 -7.54 12.06 12.96
C ASP A 120 -7.94 13.47 12.48
N ARG A 121 -7.28 14.02 11.46
CA ARG A 121 -7.70 15.28 10.81
C ARG A 121 -8.94 15.09 9.94
N ILE A 122 -8.99 14.02 9.14
CA ILE A 122 -10.16 13.65 8.34
C ILE A 122 -11.36 13.34 9.23
N MET A 123 -11.19 12.56 10.31
CA MET A 123 -12.26 12.22 11.26
C MET A 123 -12.76 13.45 12.04
N ARG A 124 -11.90 14.44 12.32
CA ARG A 124 -12.31 15.70 12.98
C ARG A 124 -13.03 16.67 12.03
N GLN A 125 -12.63 16.75 10.76
CA GLN A 125 -13.22 17.69 9.79
C GLN A 125 -14.33 17.07 8.93
N MET A 126 -14.38 15.75 8.82
CA MET A 126 -15.32 14.98 8.00
C MET A 126 -15.69 13.68 8.75
N PRO A 127 -16.56 13.75 9.78
CA PRO A 127 -16.93 12.61 10.62
C PRO A 127 -17.58 11.45 9.85
N ASP A 128 -18.03 11.69 8.62
CA ASP A 128 -18.72 10.72 7.78
C ASP A 128 -17.82 9.98 6.77
N ILE A 129 -16.53 10.34 6.65
CA ILE A 129 -15.60 9.60 5.76
C ILE A 129 -15.07 8.38 6.51
N ARG A 130 -15.69 7.22 6.25
CA ARG A 130 -15.22 5.93 6.76
C ARG A 130 -14.32 5.23 5.72
N PRO A 131 -13.23 4.56 6.15
CA PRO A 131 -12.27 3.96 5.23
C PRO A 131 -12.91 2.93 4.30
N SER A 132 -12.62 3.06 3.00
CA SER A 132 -12.98 2.09 1.96
C SER A 132 -12.26 0.76 2.21
N ILE A 133 -12.99 -0.36 2.19
CA ILE A 133 -12.40 -1.69 2.34
C ILE A 133 -12.35 -2.36 0.95
N SER A 134 -11.14 -2.74 0.52
CA SER A 134 -10.93 -3.49 -0.72
C SER A 134 -10.97 -4.99 -0.42
N VAL A 135 -11.88 -5.74 -1.05
CA VAL A 135 -11.88 -7.21 -1.01
C VAL A 135 -11.27 -7.74 -2.31
N SER A 136 -9.93 -7.73 -2.34
CA SER A 136 -9.12 -8.06 -3.52
C SER A 136 -9.41 -9.43 -4.15
N GLN A 137 -10.00 -10.38 -3.40
CA GLN A 137 -10.33 -11.71 -3.92
C GLN A 137 -11.48 -11.71 -4.95
N TYR A 138 -12.34 -10.69 -4.98
CA TYR A 138 -13.47 -10.60 -5.93
C TYR A 138 -13.39 -9.38 -6.85
N GLY A 139 -12.36 -8.53 -6.70
CA GLY A 139 -12.20 -7.30 -7.47
C GLY A 139 -13.26 -6.22 -7.16
N ILE A 140 -13.77 -6.18 -5.93
CA ILE A 140 -14.83 -5.24 -5.51
C ILE A 140 -14.25 -4.26 -4.49
N ARG A 141 -14.50 -2.97 -4.71
CA ARG A 141 -14.28 -1.90 -3.72
C ARG A 141 -15.62 -1.32 -3.30
N VAL A 142 -15.86 -1.25 -1.99
CA VAL A 142 -17.10 -0.69 -1.43
C VAL A 142 -16.83 0.47 -0.49
N ASP A 143 -17.78 1.40 -0.47
CA ASP A 143 -17.82 2.56 0.41
C ASP A 143 -19.07 2.53 1.29
N SER A 144 -19.00 3.27 2.40
CA SER A 144 -20.17 3.46 3.27
C SER A 144 -21.17 4.40 2.61
N LEU A 145 -22.46 4.13 2.77
CA LEU A 145 -23.50 5.06 2.37
C LEU A 145 -23.75 6.10 3.47
N THR A 146 -23.84 7.37 3.10
CA THR A 146 -24.37 8.42 3.98
C THR A 146 -25.92 8.36 3.96
N PRO A 147 -26.61 8.91 4.99
CA PRO A 147 -28.08 8.93 5.00
C PRO A 147 -28.70 9.52 3.72
N GLN A 148 -28.10 10.58 3.17
CA GLN A 148 -28.57 11.23 1.95
C GLN A 148 -28.42 10.33 0.72
N LEU A 149 -27.34 9.57 0.62
CA LEU A 149 -27.15 8.61 -0.48
C LEU A 149 -28.13 7.44 -0.35
N ARG A 150 -28.42 6.97 0.86
CA ARG A 150 -29.41 5.90 1.06
C ARG A 150 -30.79 6.29 0.53
N GLU A 151 -31.22 7.52 0.82
CA GLU A 151 -32.47 8.06 0.29
C GLU A 151 -32.44 8.17 -1.24
N PHE A 152 -31.34 8.66 -1.81
CA PHE A 152 -31.16 8.75 -3.26
C PHE A 152 -31.31 7.39 -3.96
N PHE A 153 -30.69 6.35 -3.41
CA PHE A 153 -30.74 4.98 -3.95
C PHE A 153 -32.00 4.21 -3.55
N GLY A 154 -32.81 4.73 -2.63
CA GLY A 154 -34.05 4.09 -2.18
C GLY A 154 -33.83 2.87 -1.28
N VAL A 155 -32.76 2.86 -0.48
CA VAL A 155 -32.43 1.77 0.45
C VAL A 155 -32.72 2.14 1.90
N GLY A 156 -32.98 1.14 2.76
CA GLY A 156 -33.32 1.35 4.16
C GLY A 156 -32.26 2.14 4.95
N ALA A 157 -32.68 2.84 6.00
CA ALA A 157 -31.84 3.81 6.74
C ALA A 157 -30.50 3.27 7.26
N ASN A 158 -30.39 1.94 7.47
CA ASN A 158 -29.18 1.25 7.93
C ASN A 158 -28.76 0.12 7.00
N GLU A 159 -29.05 0.24 5.71
CA GLU A 159 -28.83 -0.82 4.75
C GLU A 159 -27.83 -0.41 3.68
N GLY A 160 -26.95 -1.35 3.42
CA GLY A 160 -26.14 -1.44 2.24
C GLY A 160 -24.84 -0.66 2.23
N VAL A 161 -24.00 -1.07 1.29
CA VAL A 161 -22.72 -0.44 0.95
C VAL A 161 -22.70 -0.12 -0.54
N LEU A 162 -22.10 1.01 -0.90
CA LEU A 162 -21.99 1.45 -2.29
C LEU A 162 -20.82 0.74 -2.97
N VAL A 163 -21.03 0.18 -4.15
CA VAL A 163 -19.94 -0.31 -5.00
C VAL A 163 -19.25 0.90 -5.65
N ALA A 164 -18.07 1.23 -5.15
CA ALA A 164 -17.27 2.35 -5.64
C ALA A 164 -16.56 2.01 -6.95
N SER A 165 -16.03 0.78 -7.07
CA SER A 165 -15.38 0.31 -8.28
C SER A 165 -15.40 -1.22 -8.38
N VAL A 166 -15.39 -1.70 -9.62
CA VAL A 166 -15.23 -3.12 -9.95
C VAL A 166 -14.01 -3.26 -10.86
N GLU A 167 -13.07 -4.11 -10.49
CA GLU A 167 -11.87 -4.37 -11.27
C GLU A 167 -12.20 -5.07 -12.58
N THR A 168 -11.55 -4.64 -13.67
CA THR A 168 -11.68 -5.28 -14.99
C THR A 168 -11.26 -6.76 -14.91
N ASP A 169 -11.97 -7.62 -15.63
CA ASP A 169 -11.75 -9.09 -15.68
C ASP A 169 -11.96 -9.87 -14.37
N SER A 170 -12.40 -9.20 -13.31
CA SER A 170 -12.72 -9.82 -12.02
C SER A 170 -13.95 -10.72 -12.09
N ALA A 171 -14.11 -11.60 -11.09
CA ALA A 171 -15.31 -12.41 -10.92
C ALA A 171 -16.58 -11.53 -10.80
N ALA A 172 -16.48 -10.41 -10.09
CA ALA A 172 -17.58 -9.46 -9.95
C ALA A 172 -17.96 -8.79 -11.28
N ALA A 173 -16.97 -8.41 -12.09
CA ALA A 173 -17.22 -7.85 -13.42
C ALA A 173 -17.92 -8.86 -14.34
N LYS A 174 -17.47 -10.12 -14.34
CA LYS A 174 -18.07 -11.22 -15.11
C LYS A 174 -19.51 -11.52 -14.68
N ALA A 175 -19.79 -11.38 -13.37
CA ALA A 175 -21.12 -11.51 -12.81
C ALA A 175 -22.05 -10.30 -13.12
N GLY A 176 -21.53 -9.22 -13.72
CA GLY A 176 -22.31 -8.05 -14.10
C GLY A 176 -22.53 -7.03 -12.97
N LEU A 177 -21.75 -7.11 -11.89
CA LEU A 177 -21.68 -6.06 -10.86
C LEU A 177 -21.08 -4.79 -11.46
N LYS A 178 -21.59 -3.62 -11.08
CA LYS A 178 -21.16 -2.33 -11.61
C LYS A 178 -20.91 -1.32 -10.49
N ALA A 179 -20.05 -0.35 -10.76
CA ALA A 179 -19.95 0.82 -9.91
C ALA A 179 -21.30 1.55 -9.87
N GLY A 180 -21.70 2.02 -8.69
CA GLY A 180 -23.02 2.62 -8.45
C GLY A 180 -24.08 1.64 -7.96
N ASP A 181 -23.82 0.33 -7.94
CA ASP A 181 -24.70 -0.63 -7.27
C ASP A 181 -24.65 -0.44 -5.75
N VAL A 182 -25.77 -0.68 -5.06
CA VAL A 182 -25.79 -0.76 -3.60
C VAL A 182 -26.00 -2.20 -3.18
N ILE A 183 -25.05 -2.80 -2.46
CA ILE A 183 -25.16 -4.17 -1.96
C ILE A 183 -25.89 -4.13 -0.62
N THR A 184 -27.04 -4.78 -0.52
CA THR A 184 -27.87 -4.83 0.71
C THR A 184 -27.74 -6.15 1.46
N ALA A 185 -27.34 -7.24 0.79
CA ALA A 185 -27.08 -8.53 1.43
C ALA A 185 -26.01 -9.37 0.72
N VAL A 186 -25.38 -10.28 1.47
CA VAL A 186 -24.46 -11.34 1.00
C VAL A 186 -24.97 -12.67 1.54
N ASP A 187 -25.26 -13.65 0.67
CA ASP A 187 -25.77 -14.98 1.04
C ASP A 187 -26.92 -14.90 2.07
N ALA A 188 -27.92 -14.05 1.77
CA ALA A 188 -29.09 -13.71 2.61
C ALA A 188 -28.79 -12.97 3.93
N LYS A 189 -27.53 -12.65 4.24
CA LYS A 189 -27.17 -11.84 5.41
C LYS A 189 -27.13 -10.37 5.04
N ARG A 190 -27.88 -9.56 5.80
CA ARG A 190 -27.95 -8.12 5.62
C ARG A 190 -26.59 -7.47 5.84
N ILE A 191 -26.23 -6.56 4.95
CA ILE A 191 -25.02 -5.74 5.03
C ILE A 191 -25.42 -4.31 5.36
N SER A 192 -24.74 -3.72 6.35
CA SER A 192 -24.94 -2.34 6.76
C SER A 192 -23.65 -1.51 6.69
N THR A 193 -22.50 -2.17 6.79
CA THR A 193 -21.19 -1.51 6.80
C THR A 193 -20.19 -2.22 5.86
N PRO A 194 -19.15 -1.51 5.40
CA PRO A 194 -18.05 -2.13 4.66
C PRO A 194 -17.37 -3.29 5.43
N GLN A 195 -17.36 -3.21 6.76
CA GLN A 195 -16.82 -4.24 7.64
C GLN A 195 -17.65 -5.52 7.57
N ASP A 196 -18.98 -5.40 7.62
CA ASP A 196 -19.90 -6.54 7.48
C ASP A 196 -19.71 -7.19 6.12
N PHE A 197 -19.70 -6.37 5.06
CA PHE A 197 -19.46 -6.85 3.70
C PHE A 197 -18.14 -7.63 3.60
N SER A 198 -17.07 -7.05 4.13
CA SER A 198 -15.76 -7.67 4.11
C SER A 198 -15.70 -8.96 4.93
N HIS A 199 -16.41 -9.04 6.05
CA HIS A 199 -16.52 -10.25 6.86
C HIS A 199 -17.26 -11.35 6.09
N GLU A 200 -18.41 -11.03 5.51
CA GLU A 200 -19.24 -12.02 4.81
C GLU A 200 -18.56 -12.51 3.53
N MET A 201 -17.97 -11.63 2.72
CA MET A 201 -17.23 -12.06 1.53
C MET A 201 -16.04 -12.97 1.86
N ARG A 202 -15.38 -12.82 3.03
CA ARG A 202 -14.28 -13.70 3.45
C ARG A 202 -14.74 -15.08 3.90
N SER A 203 -15.94 -15.14 4.47
CA SER A 203 -16.58 -16.35 4.99
C SER A 203 -17.37 -17.09 3.90
N ALA A 204 -17.70 -16.41 2.81
CA ALA A 204 -18.44 -16.97 1.69
C ALA A 204 -17.64 -18.05 0.94
N GLY A 205 -18.37 -19.01 0.38
CA GLY A 205 -17.83 -20.22 -0.26
C GLY A 205 -17.33 -19.98 -1.69
N SER A 206 -17.40 -21.02 -2.52
CA SER A 206 -17.03 -20.94 -3.95
C SER A 206 -17.99 -20.09 -4.78
N THR A 207 -19.21 -19.89 -4.31
CA THR A 207 -20.25 -19.10 -4.96
C THR A 207 -20.87 -18.20 -3.91
N VAL A 208 -21.05 -16.93 -4.25
CA VAL A 208 -21.57 -15.90 -3.35
C VAL A 208 -22.74 -15.20 -4.05
N THR A 209 -23.87 -15.09 -3.38
CA THR A 209 -25.03 -14.36 -3.89
C THR A 209 -25.07 -12.97 -3.24
N LEU A 210 -25.04 -11.93 -4.07
CA LEU A 210 -25.20 -10.55 -3.65
C LEU A 210 -26.62 -10.08 -3.97
N THR A 211 -27.33 -9.56 -2.97
CA THR A 211 -28.53 -8.76 -3.20
C THR A 211 -28.10 -7.31 -3.39
N ILE A 212 -28.44 -6.74 -4.53
CA ILE A 212 -28.08 -5.38 -4.91
C ILE A 212 -29.31 -4.53 -5.23
N VAL A 213 -29.16 -3.22 -5.15
CA VAL A 213 -30.09 -2.23 -5.66
C VAL A 213 -29.43 -1.44 -6.78
N ARG A 214 -30.05 -1.48 -7.96
CA ARG A 214 -29.65 -0.72 -9.15
C ARG A 214 -30.90 -0.08 -9.74
N ASP A 215 -30.85 1.22 -10.02
CA ASP A 215 -32.01 1.99 -10.51
C ASP A 215 -33.23 1.86 -9.59
N LYS A 216 -32.99 1.81 -8.26
CA LYS A 216 -34.01 1.59 -7.21
C LYS A 216 -34.75 0.25 -7.30
N GLN A 217 -34.21 -0.71 -8.03
CA GLN A 217 -34.75 -2.06 -8.14
C GLN A 217 -33.79 -3.06 -7.51
N GLU A 218 -34.33 -3.97 -6.73
CA GLU A 218 -33.58 -5.07 -6.14
C GLU A 218 -33.28 -6.14 -7.20
N ARG A 219 -32.04 -6.67 -7.17
CA ARG A 219 -31.56 -7.73 -8.07
C ARG A 219 -30.61 -8.63 -7.31
N GLU A 220 -30.58 -9.90 -7.69
CA GLU A 220 -29.56 -10.84 -7.22
C GLU A 220 -28.47 -11.01 -8.28
N ILE A 221 -27.22 -11.00 -7.82
CA ILE A 221 -26.05 -11.29 -8.65
C ILE A 221 -25.26 -12.42 -7.97
N GLN A 222 -25.03 -13.50 -8.71
CA GLN A 222 -24.16 -14.58 -8.26
C GLN A 222 -22.74 -14.36 -8.76
N ILE A 223 -21.79 -14.38 -7.84
CA ILE A 223 -20.36 -14.28 -8.10
C ILE A 223 -19.72 -15.62 -7.83
N GLU A 224 -19.07 -16.19 -8.83
CA GLU A 224 -18.24 -17.38 -8.68
C GLU A 224 -16.84 -16.97 -8.23
N GLY A 225 -16.47 -17.37 -7.01
CA GLY A 225 -15.14 -17.15 -6.46
C GLY A 225 -14.10 -18.09 -7.06
N VAL A 226 -12.85 -17.63 -7.08
CA VAL A 226 -11.72 -18.53 -7.34
C VAL A 226 -11.61 -19.48 -6.14
N ALA A 227 -11.96 -20.75 -6.35
CA ALA A 227 -11.91 -21.77 -5.30
C ALA A 227 -10.55 -21.72 -4.59
N ARG A 228 -10.55 -21.57 -3.26
CA ARG A 228 -9.34 -21.76 -2.46
C ARG A 228 -8.86 -23.19 -2.72
N ARG A 229 -7.68 -23.35 -3.32
CA ARG A 229 -6.99 -24.64 -3.35
C ARG A 229 -6.89 -25.12 -1.90
N PRO A 230 -7.42 -26.29 -1.52
CA PRO A 230 -7.43 -26.73 -0.14
C PRO A 230 -5.98 -26.84 0.36
N THR A 231 -5.66 -26.09 1.42
CA THR A 231 -4.37 -26.17 2.10
C THR A 231 -4.32 -27.46 2.92
N GLY A 232 -3.88 -28.54 2.29
CA GLY A 232 -3.39 -29.76 2.94
C GLY A 232 -4.42 -30.60 3.71
N PRO A 233 -4.14 -31.90 3.93
CA PRO A 233 -5.10 -32.79 4.57
C PRO A 233 -5.33 -32.37 6.03
N ARG A 234 -6.60 -32.16 6.37
CA ARG A 234 -7.08 -32.09 7.76
C ARG A 234 -6.66 -33.40 8.43
N ARG A 235 -5.70 -33.34 9.35
CA ARG A 235 -5.41 -34.47 10.25
C ARG A 235 -6.68 -34.76 11.01
N GLU A 236 -7.34 -35.84 10.60
CA GLU A 236 -8.45 -36.45 11.28
C GLU A 236 -8.00 -36.74 12.72
N ARG A 237 -8.67 -36.12 13.69
CA ARG A 237 -8.47 -36.47 15.09
C ARG A 237 -9.07 -37.86 15.23
N ILE A 238 -8.21 -38.88 15.28
CA ILE A 238 -8.61 -40.22 15.67
C ILE A 238 -9.16 -40.09 17.10
N ASN A 239 -10.46 -40.27 17.26
CA ASN A 239 -11.08 -40.36 18.58
C ASN A 239 -10.63 -41.68 19.20
N SER A 240 -9.78 -41.61 20.22
CA SER A 240 -9.38 -42.73 21.06
C SER A 240 -10.50 -43.14 22.03
N SER A 241 -11.69 -43.47 21.51
CA SER A 241 -12.81 -43.97 22.31
C SER A 241 -13.46 -45.21 21.70
N GLU A 242 -12.67 -46.04 21.01
CA GLU A 242 -12.98 -47.45 20.78
C GLU A 242 -11.73 -48.27 21.13
N VAL A 243 -11.51 -48.46 22.42
CA VAL A 243 -10.85 -49.67 22.92
C VAL A 243 -11.93 -50.40 23.70
N ASN A 244 -12.51 -51.43 23.08
CA ASN A 244 -13.11 -52.49 23.86
C ASN A 244 -12.97 -53.85 23.16
N VAL A 245 -12.31 -54.74 23.91
CA VAL A 245 -12.43 -56.21 23.91
C VAL A 245 -11.78 -56.98 22.75
N LEU A 246 -10.65 -57.64 23.05
CA LEU A 246 -10.60 -59.09 23.31
C LEU A 246 -9.57 -59.39 24.41
#